data_AF-A0A7X7NYX2-F1
#
_entry.id   AF-A0A7X7NYX2-F1
#
_cell.length_a   1.000
_cell.length_b   1.000
_cell.length_c   1.000
_cell.angle_alpha   90.00
_cell.angle_beta   90.00
_cell.angle_gamma   90.00
#
_symmetry.space_group_name_H-M   'P 1'
#
loop_
_entity.id
_entity.type
_entity.pdbx_description
1 polymer ?
#
loop_
_entity_poly.entity_id
_entity_poly.type
_entity_poly.pdbx_seq_one_letter_code
_entity_poly.pdbx_strand_id
1 'polypeptide(L)'
;ESDMIHKQQMGYPEKDILMGLCEALVRNYLSNVGKGKKIEEPIIFQGGVAANLGLRKAFERVLKHRVLVPEHYDVMGAIGSAILAREQRLESNQPTSFKGGDFILTGEFKTSSLECKGCPNMCEVVCIKRNNKVLAYWGDRCKRWETSIKDYDRKEGTLKVV
;
A
#
# COMPACT_ATOMS: atom_id res chain seq x y z
N GLU A 1 1.01 22.71 -10.71
CA GLU A 1 0.74 23.62 -9.57
C GLU A 1 0.40 25.03 -10.04
N SER A 2 1.19 25.61 -10.95
CA SER A 2 1.00 26.95 -11.52
C SER A 2 -0.38 27.20 -12.15
N ASP A 3 -0.97 26.17 -12.78
CA ASP A 3 -2.27 26.28 -13.48
C ASP A 3 -3.44 26.45 -12.50
N MET A 4 -3.39 25.82 -11.32
CA MET A 4 -4.45 25.96 -10.31
C MET A 4 -4.46 27.36 -9.69
N ILE A 5 -3.27 27.90 -9.39
CA ILE A 5 -3.11 29.27 -8.87
C ILE A 5 -3.63 30.29 -9.89
N HIS A 6 -3.32 30.08 -11.16
CA HIS A 6 -3.84 30.93 -12.24
C HIS A 6 -5.37 30.88 -12.33
N LYS A 7 -6.00 29.69 -12.29
CA LYS A 7 -7.46 29.56 -12.29
C LYS A 7 -8.12 30.19 -11.07
N GLN A 8 -7.48 30.14 -9.90
CA GLN A 8 -7.96 30.81 -8.71
C GLN A 8 -7.90 32.34 -8.86
N GLN A 9 -6.81 32.88 -9.40
CA GLN A 9 -6.66 34.32 -9.68
C GLN A 9 -7.65 34.83 -10.73
N MET A 10 -8.06 33.97 -11.67
CA MET A 10 -9.12 34.26 -12.64
C MET A 10 -10.54 34.23 -12.06
N GLY A 11 -10.71 33.89 -10.78
CA GLY A 11 -12.00 33.89 -10.09
C GLY A 11 -12.87 32.66 -10.36
N TYR A 12 -12.30 31.54 -10.81
CA TYR A 12 -13.06 30.29 -10.92
C TYR A 12 -13.51 29.80 -9.53
N PRO A 13 -14.72 29.22 -9.41
CA PRO A 13 -15.17 28.65 -8.15
C PRO A 13 -14.22 27.55 -7.66
N GLU A 14 -13.85 27.61 -6.37
CA GLU A 14 -12.91 26.65 -5.77
C GLU A 14 -13.36 25.19 -5.95
N LYS A 15 -14.67 24.93 -5.83
CA LYS A 15 -15.26 23.61 -6.09
C LYS A 15 -14.95 23.04 -7.48
N ASP A 16 -14.87 23.91 -8.49
CA ASP A 16 -14.62 23.49 -9.88
C ASP A 16 -13.13 23.21 -10.08
N ILE A 17 -12.26 23.99 -9.42
CA ILE A 17 -10.80 23.76 -9.40
C ILE A 17 -10.50 22.41 -8.71
N LEU A 18 -11.10 22.16 -7.53
CA LEU A 18 -10.92 20.92 -6.77
C LEU A 18 -11.42 19.69 -7.54
N MET A 19 -12.58 19.79 -8.19
CA MET A 19 -13.11 18.69 -9.01
C MET A 19 -12.24 18.45 -10.26
N GLY A 20 -11.78 19.53 -10.91
CA GLY A 20 -10.85 19.43 -12.05
C GLY A 20 -9.56 18.72 -11.70
N LEU A 21 -9.00 19.00 -10.51
CA LEU A 21 -7.83 18.28 -9.99
C LEU A 21 -8.12 16.79 -9.77
N CYS A 22 -9.26 16.46 -9.13
CA CYS A 22 -9.64 15.06 -8.90
C CYS A 22 -9.80 14.30 -10.22
N GLU A 23 -10.46 14.88 -11.21
CA GLU A 23 -10.63 14.28 -12.54
C GLU A 23 -9.29 14.11 -13.27
N ALA A 24 -8.39 15.09 -13.18
CA ALA A 24 -7.05 14.99 -13.76
C ALA A 24 -6.24 13.84 -13.15
N LEU A 25 -6.29 13.68 -11.81
CA LEU A 25 -5.64 12.59 -11.10
C LEU A 25 -6.19 11.22 -11.51
N VAL A 26 -7.53 11.09 -11.57
CA VAL A 26 -8.19 9.85 -11.99
C VAL A 26 -7.83 9.48 -13.42
N ARG A 27 -7.88 10.44 -14.36
CA ARG A 27 -7.51 10.20 -15.76
C ARG A 27 -6.05 9.78 -15.89
N ASN A 28 -5.16 10.40 -15.13
CA ASN A 28 -3.75 10.01 -15.10
C ASN A 28 -3.57 8.58 -14.58
N TYR A 29 -4.23 8.25 -13.46
CA TYR A 29 -4.20 6.91 -12.88
C TYR A 29 -4.67 5.84 -13.87
N LEU A 30 -5.81 6.06 -14.52
CA LEU A 30 -6.36 5.12 -15.51
C LEU A 30 -5.45 4.99 -16.74
N SER A 31 -4.80 6.07 -17.17
CA SER A 31 -3.92 6.07 -18.35
C SER A 31 -2.57 5.40 -18.10
N ASN A 32 -2.08 5.42 -16.86
CA ASN A 32 -0.75 4.90 -16.51
C ASN A 32 -0.82 3.54 -15.77
N VAL A 33 -1.64 3.46 -14.73
CA VAL A 33 -1.75 2.27 -13.84
C VAL A 33 -2.88 1.35 -14.30
N GLY A 34 -3.99 1.93 -14.74
CA GLY A 34 -5.14 1.21 -15.29
C GLY A 34 -4.94 0.77 -16.75
N LYS A 35 -3.84 1.15 -17.39
CA LYS A 35 -3.63 0.93 -18.83
C LYS A 35 -3.71 -0.56 -19.17
N GLY A 36 -4.57 -0.89 -20.13
CA GLY A 36 -4.78 -2.27 -20.60
C GLY A 36 -5.58 -3.16 -19.64
N LYS A 37 -6.07 -2.63 -18.51
CA LYS A 37 -6.95 -3.37 -17.60
C LYS A 37 -8.40 -3.11 -17.96
N LYS A 38 -9.20 -4.17 -18.04
CA LYS A 38 -10.66 -4.06 -18.12
C LYS A 38 -11.19 -3.84 -16.70
N ILE A 39 -11.81 -2.70 -16.45
CA ILE A 39 -12.40 -2.36 -15.15
C ILE A 39 -13.90 -2.59 -15.27
N GLU A 40 -14.42 -3.57 -14.56
CA GLU A 40 -15.82 -3.99 -14.58
C GLU A 40 -16.41 -3.95 -13.17
N GLU A 41 -17.74 -3.87 -13.07
CA GLU A 41 -18.44 -3.88 -11.79
C GLU A 41 -18.43 -5.28 -11.15
N PRO A 42 -18.38 -5.38 -9.80
CA PRO A 42 -18.34 -4.27 -8.84
C PRO A 42 -16.94 -3.64 -8.71
N ILE A 43 -16.88 -2.30 -8.75
CA ILE A 43 -15.63 -1.54 -8.62
C ILE A 43 -15.43 -1.11 -7.17
N ILE A 44 -14.32 -1.53 -6.57
CA ILE A 44 -13.97 -1.22 -5.17
C ILE A 44 -12.79 -0.24 -5.15
N PHE A 45 -12.93 0.85 -4.39
CA PHE A 45 -11.87 1.81 -4.12
C PHE A 45 -11.44 1.71 -2.65
N GLN A 46 -10.18 1.31 -2.45
CA GLN A 46 -9.58 1.06 -1.14
C GLN A 46 -8.22 1.75 -0.99
N GLY A 47 -7.71 1.80 0.25
CA GLY A 47 -6.51 2.53 0.65
C GLY A 47 -6.86 3.88 1.27
N GLY A 48 -5.90 4.55 1.91
CA GLY A 48 -6.15 5.79 2.66
C GLY A 48 -6.77 6.93 1.82
N VAL A 49 -6.50 6.95 0.52
CA VAL A 49 -7.05 7.94 -0.42
C VAL A 49 -8.54 7.68 -0.73
N ALA A 50 -9.07 6.49 -0.43
CA ALA A 50 -10.48 6.18 -0.63
C ALA A 50 -11.43 7.01 0.25
N ALA A 51 -10.91 7.62 1.32
CA ALA A 51 -11.61 8.61 2.13
C ALA A 51 -11.96 9.89 1.35
N ASN A 52 -11.26 10.16 0.24
CA ASN A 52 -11.47 11.37 -0.55
C ASN A 52 -12.71 11.25 -1.44
N LEU A 53 -13.79 11.91 -1.01
CA LEU A 53 -15.07 11.95 -1.71
C LEU A 53 -14.96 12.52 -3.14
N GLY A 54 -14.06 13.50 -3.36
CA GLY A 54 -13.82 14.10 -4.67
C GLY A 54 -13.23 13.11 -5.66
N LEU A 55 -12.24 12.31 -5.23
CA LEU A 55 -11.66 11.25 -6.05
C LEU A 55 -12.66 10.13 -6.33
N ARG A 56 -13.45 9.72 -5.34
CA ARG A 56 -14.54 8.76 -5.57
C ARG A 56 -15.50 9.26 -6.65
N LYS A 57 -15.95 10.51 -6.55
CA LYS A 57 -16.86 11.12 -7.54
C LYS A 57 -16.21 11.23 -8.92
N ALA A 58 -14.93 11.58 -8.99
CA ALA A 58 -14.19 11.63 -10.23
C ALA A 58 -14.05 10.24 -10.88
N PHE A 59 -13.76 9.19 -10.11
CA PHE A 59 -13.76 7.82 -10.62
C PHE A 59 -15.14 7.40 -11.14
N GLU A 60 -16.22 7.67 -10.41
CA GLU A 60 -17.59 7.38 -10.86
C GLU A 60 -17.91 8.07 -12.20
N ARG A 61 -17.50 9.34 -12.37
CA ARG A 61 -17.70 10.11 -13.61
C ARG A 61 -16.90 9.56 -14.79
N VAL A 62 -15.62 9.24 -14.58
CA VAL A 62 -14.72 8.81 -15.66
C VAL A 62 -15.01 7.37 -16.07
N LEU A 63 -15.29 6.49 -15.10
CA LEU A 63 -15.60 5.08 -15.36
C LEU A 63 -17.06 4.86 -15.78
N LYS A 64 -17.96 5.83 -15.52
CA LYS A 64 -19.41 5.72 -15.73
C LYS A 64 -20.06 4.54 -14.98
N HIS A 65 -19.45 4.15 -13.87
CA HIS A 65 -19.85 3.04 -13.03
C HIS A 65 -19.84 3.46 -11.57
N ARG A 66 -20.59 2.73 -10.72
CA ARG A 66 -20.61 3.01 -9.28
C ARG A 66 -19.31 2.52 -8.65
N VAL A 67 -18.72 3.35 -7.79
CA VAL A 67 -17.52 3.00 -7.02
C VAL A 67 -17.91 2.77 -5.57
N LEU A 68 -17.60 1.59 -5.08
CA LEU A 68 -17.84 1.17 -3.70
C LEU A 68 -16.60 1.45 -2.85
N VAL A 69 -16.80 2.06 -1.68
CA VAL A 69 -15.75 2.24 -0.68
C VAL A 69 -16.12 1.36 0.51
N PRO A 70 -15.32 0.34 0.86
CA PRO A 70 -15.55 -0.51 2.02
C PRO A 70 -15.49 0.28 3.33
N GLU A 71 -16.15 -0.20 4.38
CA GLU A 71 -16.12 0.45 5.71
C GLU A 71 -14.69 0.57 6.27
N HIS A 72 -13.88 -0.48 6.10
CA HIS A 72 -12.49 -0.55 6.59
C HIS A 72 -11.46 -0.30 5.48
N TYR A 73 -11.75 0.63 4.56
CA TYR A 73 -10.94 0.90 3.37
C TYR A 73 -9.45 1.15 3.64
N ASP A 74 -9.11 1.62 4.85
CA ASP A 74 -7.77 1.96 5.31
C ASP A 74 -6.95 0.76 5.80
N VAL A 75 -7.61 -0.32 6.21
CA VAL A 75 -6.97 -1.53 6.76
C VAL A 75 -7.27 -2.82 5.98
N MET A 76 -7.92 -2.73 4.82
CA MET A 76 -8.26 -3.88 3.97
C MET A 76 -7.07 -4.81 3.68
N GLY A 77 -5.86 -4.27 3.50
CA GLY A 77 -4.65 -5.07 3.29
C GLY A 77 -4.29 -5.96 4.49
N ALA A 78 -4.49 -5.47 5.71
CA ALA A 78 -4.28 -6.24 6.94
C ALA A 78 -5.35 -7.33 7.09
N ILE A 79 -6.62 -7.01 6.78
CA ILE A 79 -7.72 -7.97 6.77
C ILE A 79 -7.44 -9.09 5.76
N GLY A 80 -7.03 -8.74 4.54
CA GLY A 80 -6.66 -9.71 3.51
C GLY A 80 -5.51 -10.61 3.96
N SER A 81 -4.48 -10.04 4.58
CA SER A 81 -3.35 -10.80 5.13
C SER A 81 -3.79 -11.79 6.21
N ALA A 82 -4.72 -11.40 7.09
CA ALA A 82 -5.26 -12.27 8.13
C ALA A 82 -6.10 -13.42 7.54
N ILE A 83 -6.91 -13.14 6.50
CA ILE A 83 -7.70 -14.17 5.79
C ILE A 83 -6.76 -15.19 5.13
N LEU A 84 -5.74 -14.72 4.40
CA LEU A 84 -4.75 -15.58 3.74
C LEU A 84 -3.99 -16.44 4.75
N ALA A 85 -3.57 -15.87 5.89
CA ALA A 85 -2.90 -16.62 6.95
C ALA A 85 -3.83 -17.71 7.55
N ARG A 86 -5.12 -17.42 7.70
CA ARG A 86 -6.12 -18.40 8.16
C ARG A 86 -6.32 -19.51 7.14
N GLU A 87 -6.49 -19.18 5.87
CA GLU A 87 -6.64 -20.16 4.77
C GLU A 87 -5.44 -21.09 4.70
N GLN A 88 -4.22 -20.54 4.69
CA GLN A 88 -2.99 -21.34 4.72
C GLN A 88 -2.92 -22.25 5.96
N ARG A 89 -3.40 -21.79 7.12
CA ARG A 89 -3.43 -22.62 8.33
C ARG A 89 -4.44 -23.76 8.25
N LEU A 90 -5.58 -23.56 7.59
CA LEU A 90 -6.60 -24.58 7.39
C LEU A 90 -6.15 -25.64 6.36
N GLU A 91 -5.40 -25.21 5.34
CA GLU A 91 -4.87 -26.11 4.31
C GLU A 91 -3.60 -26.86 4.76
N SER A 92 -2.80 -26.27 5.66
CA SER A 92 -1.57 -26.88 6.16
C SER A 92 -1.76 -27.62 7.49
N ASN A 93 -1.22 -28.84 7.58
CA ASN A 93 -1.11 -29.58 8.84
C ASN A 93 0.10 -29.15 9.69
N GLN A 94 0.75 -28.02 9.36
CA GLN A 94 1.92 -27.55 10.10
C GLN A 94 1.52 -26.67 11.29
N PRO A 95 2.29 -26.72 12.39
CA PRO A 95 2.14 -25.75 13.48
C PRO A 95 2.48 -24.34 13.00
N THR A 96 1.83 -23.34 13.60
CA THR A 96 2.11 -21.93 13.30
C THR A 96 3.46 -21.49 13.84
N SER A 97 4.16 -20.63 13.11
CA SER A 97 5.37 -19.91 13.59
C SER A 97 5.05 -18.59 14.27
N PHE A 98 3.75 -18.30 14.50
CA PHE A 98 3.31 -17.09 15.19
C PHE A 98 3.89 -17.03 16.60
N LYS A 99 4.61 -15.95 16.89
CA LYS A 99 5.33 -15.78 18.17
C LYS A 99 4.44 -15.37 19.36
N GLY A 100 3.13 -15.22 19.14
CA GLY A 100 2.17 -14.84 20.17
C GLY A 100 1.96 -13.33 20.31
N GLY A 101 0.86 -12.95 20.95
CA GLY A 101 0.50 -11.54 21.21
C GLY A 101 1.52 -10.85 22.12
N ASP A 102 2.04 -11.54 23.13
CA ASP A 102 3.07 -10.99 24.02
C ASP A 102 4.32 -10.58 23.24
N PHE A 103 4.74 -11.33 22.22
CA PHE A 103 5.89 -10.95 21.40
C PHE A 103 5.68 -9.61 20.67
N ILE A 104 4.44 -9.30 20.30
CA ILE A 104 4.04 -8.08 19.57
C ILE A 104 3.84 -6.93 20.55
N LEU A 105 3.10 -7.16 21.64
CA LEU A 105 2.72 -6.14 22.61
C LEU A 105 3.86 -5.79 23.57
N THR A 106 4.82 -6.71 23.76
CA THR A 106 5.96 -6.52 24.66
C THR A 106 7.27 -6.41 23.89
N GLY A 107 8.14 -5.52 24.36
CA GLY A 107 9.45 -5.24 23.75
C GLY A 107 9.45 -3.94 22.94
N GLU A 108 10.64 -3.41 22.71
CA GLU A 108 10.83 -2.12 22.06
C GLU A 108 11.08 -2.34 20.56
N PHE A 109 10.14 -1.89 19.73
CA PHE A 109 10.30 -1.86 18.27
C PHE A 109 10.87 -0.51 17.84
N LYS A 110 11.98 -0.54 17.11
CA LYS A 110 12.61 0.65 16.52
C LYS A 110 12.67 0.48 15.01
N THR A 111 12.25 1.54 14.32
CA THR A 111 12.35 1.65 12.87
C THR A 111 13.44 2.66 12.53
N SER A 112 14.31 2.33 11.59
CA SER A 112 15.34 3.24 11.09
C SER A 112 15.51 3.09 9.58
N SER A 113 15.68 4.19 8.86
CA SER A 113 16.06 4.17 7.45
C SER A 113 17.57 4.26 7.28
N LEU A 114 18.10 3.56 6.27
CA LEU A 114 19.50 3.64 5.86
C LEU A 114 19.60 3.64 4.33
N GLU A 115 20.68 4.19 3.81
CA GLU A 115 20.94 4.24 2.37
C GLU A 115 21.87 3.10 1.93
N CYS A 116 21.46 2.34 0.92
CA CYS A 116 22.27 1.24 0.40
C CYS A 116 23.41 1.75 -0.50
N LYS A 117 24.64 1.75 0.03
CA LYS A 117 25.85 2.07 -0.75
C LYS A 117 26.35 0.94 -1.66
N GLY A 118 25.61 -0.17 -1.72
CA GLY A 118 25.99 -1.36 -2.48
C GLY A 118 25.48 -1.40 -3.91
N CYS A 119 24.60 -0.46 -4.31
CA CYS A 119 24.04 -0.43 -5.66
C CYS A 119 23.95 1.00 -6.20
N PRO A 120 23.91 1.20 -7.54
CA PRO A 120 23.84 2.53 -8.15
C PRO A 120 22.59 3.34 -7.78
N ASN A 121 21.52 2.65 -7.38
CA ASN A 121 20.25 3.30 -7.04
C ASN A 121 20.25 3.98 -5.66
N MET A 122 21.29 3.76 -4.84
CA MET A 122 21.36 4.26 -3.46
C MET A 122 20.03 4.10 -2.73
N CYS A 123 19.41 2.93 -2.87
CA CYS A 123 18.03 2.75 -2.42
C CYS A 123 17.92 2.96 -0.91
N GLU A 124 16.88 3.66 -0.50
CA GLU A 124 16.48 3.74 0.90
C GLU A 124 15.98 2.36 1.35
N VAL A 125 16.47 1.93 2.51
CA VAL A 125 16.13 0.65 3.12
C VAL A 125 15.65 0.93 4.53
N VAL A 126 14.47 0.45 4.84
CA VAL A 126 13.92 0.55 6.19
C VAL A 126 14.23 -0.72 6.95
N CYS A 127 14.68 -0.56 8.19
CA CYS A 127 15.04 -1.63 9.12
C CYS A 127 14.10 -1.59 10.32
N ILE A 128 13.49 -2.73 10.66
CA ILE A 128 12.82 -2.93 11.96
C ILE A 128 13.74 -3.74 12.86
N LYS A 129 13.94 -3.22 14.06
CA LYS A 129 14.63 -3.89 15.15
C LYS A 129 13.68 -4.07 16.33
N ARG A 130 13.85 -5.17 17.07
CA ARG A 130 13.25 -5.38 18.38
C ARG A 130 14.35 -5.60 19.39
N ASN A 131 14.39 -4.83 20.47
CA ASN A 131 15.43 -4.91 21.50
C ASN A 131 16.86 -4.97 20.88
N ASN A 132 17.14 -4.05 19.94
CA ASN A 132 18.36 -3.98 19.12
C ASN A 132 18.67 -5.17 18.19
N LYS A 133 17.86 -6.24 18.17
CA LYS A 133 17.96 -7.32 17.17
C LYS A 133 17.18 -6.97 15.92
N VAL A 134 17.81 -7.03 14.75
CA VAL A 134 17.16 -6.82 13.46
C VAL A 134 16.13 -7.93 13.21
N LEU A 135 14.91 -7.53 12.86
CA LEU A 135 13.82 -8.45 12.51
C LEU A 135 13.54 -8.46 11.00
N ALA A 136 13.62 -7.30 10.34
CA ALA A 136 13.27 -7.16 8.93
C ALA A 136 14.00 -6.00 8.27
N TYR A 137 14.24 -6.13 6.96
CA TYR A 137 14.56 -5.03 6.04
C TYR A 137 13.53 -5.01 4.91
N TRP A 138 13.12 -3.82 4.46
CA TRP A 138 12.28 -3.65 3.28
C TRP A 138 12.59 -2.34 2.56
N GLY A 139 12.05 -2.18 1.34
CA GLY A 139 12.22 -0.97 0.51
C GLY A 139 13.44 -1.00 -0.42
N ASP A 140 14.33 -2.00 -0.28
CA ASP A 140 15.51 -2.10 -1.12
C ASP A 140 15.16 -2.54 -2.55
N ARG A 141 15.58 -1.73 -3.54
CA ARG A 141 15.39 -2.06 -4.96
C ARG A 141 16.32 -3.18 -5.43
N CYS A 142 17.46 -3.35 -4.77
CA CYS A 142 18.50 -4.31 -5.15
C CYS A 142 18.33 -5.69 -4.50
N LYS A 143 17.33 -5.88 -3.62
CA LYS A 143 17.02 -7.12 -2.90
C LYS A 143 18.12 -7.69 -1.99
N ARG A 144 19.23 -6.97 -1.79
CA ARG A 144 20.36 -7.40 -0.95
C ARG A 144 20.02 -7.41 0.54
N TRP A 145 19.21 -6.47 1.00
CA TRP A 145 18.91 -6.32 2.43
C TRP A 145 17.80 -7.25 2.85
N GLU A 146 16.71 -7.30 2.09
CA GLU A 146 15.58 -8.20 2.36
C GLU A 146 16.03 -9.68 2.42
N THR A 147 17.02 -10.07 1.63
CA THR A 147 17.58 -11.44 1.62
C THR A 147 18.73 -11.67 2.62
N SER A 148 19.26 -10.62 3.24
CA SER A 148 20.40 -10.73 4.17
C SER A 148 20.04 -11.41 5.49
N ILE A 149 18.76 -11.40 5.87
CA ILE A 149 18.27 -12.03 7.10
C ILE A 149 18.06 -13.51 6.83
N LYS A 150 19.04 -14.32 7.24
CA LYS A 150 19.02 -15.79 7.08
C LYS A 150 18.20 -16.54 8.15
N ASP A 151 17.80 -15.85 9.22
CA ASP A 151 17.14 -16.44 10.39
C ASP A 151 15.61 -16.56 10.29
N TYR A 152 15.01 -16.16 9.16
CA TYR A 152 13.63 -16.51 8.89
C TYR A 152 13.64 -17.85 8.18
N ASP A 153 13.17 -18.87 8.89
CA ASP A 153 12.87 -20.22 8.42
C ASP A 153 11.87 -20.10 7.23
N ARG A 154 12.39 -19.76 6.05
CA ARG A 154 11.64 -19.68 4.79
C ARG A 154 11.34 -21.11 4.38
N LYS A 155 10.40 -21.74 5.06
CA LYS A 155 9.77 -22.95 4.53
C LYS A 155 9.09 -22.56 3.22
N GLU A 156 9.37 -23.33 2.17
CA GLU A 156 8.67 -23.23 0.88
C GLU A 156 7.16 -23.20 1.14
N GLY A 157 6.49 -22.16 0.63
CA GLY A 157 5.08 -21.89 0.90
C GLY A 157 4.80 -20.64 1.74
N THR A 158 5.82 -19.83 2.07
CA THR A 158 5.57 -18.52 2.71
C THR A 158 4.87 -17.59 1.70
N LEU A 159 3.66 -17.13 2.06
CA LEU A 159 2.89 -16.13 1.30
C LEU A 159 3.80 -14.96 0.90
N LYS A 160 4.05 -14.81 -0.40
CA LYS A 160 4.56 -13.56 -0.96
C LYS A 160 3.40 -12.57 -0.91
N VAL A 161 3.30 -11.81 0.18
CA VAL A 161 2.45 -10.63 0.20
C VAL A 161 3.14 -9.62 -0.71
N VAL A 162 2.62 -9.46 -1.92
CA VAL A 162 3.04 -8.44 -2.89
C VAL A 162 2.31 -7.14 -2.59
#